data_AF-A0A662KZ34-F1
#
_entry.id   AF-A0A662KZ34-F1
#
_cell.length_a   1.000
_cell.length_b   1.000
_cell.length_c   1.000
_cell.angle_alpha   90.00
_cell.angle_beta   90.00
_cell.angle_gamma   90.00
#
_symmetry.space_group_name_H-M   'P 1'
#
loop_
_entity.id
_entity.type
_entity.pdbx_description
1 polymer ?
#
loop_
_entity_poly.entity_id
_entity_poly.type
_entity_poly.pdbx_seq_one_letter_code
_entity_poly.pdbx_strand_id
1 'polypeptide(L)' 'MLIRGKLASGKGEGRKYLSKKEYIKQFEEVLSFTPFSGTLNLLVEGKDYKKLQLLRKKGGIKISGFEENGKKFGAVD' A
#
# COMPACT_ATOMS: atom_id res chain seq x y z
N MET A 1 -4.46 -6.65 17.30
CA MET A 1 -3.39 -5.67 17.61
C MET A 1 -3.89 -4.28 17.21
N LEU A 2 -3.71 -3.27 18.06
CA LEU A 2 -4.10 -1.88 17.75
C LEU A 2 -2.86 -1.00 17.57
N ILE A 3 -2.76 -0.34 16.41
CA ILE A 3 -1.74 0.65 16.04
C ILE A 3 -2.47 1.97 15.79
N ARG A 4 -2.02 3.06 16.41
CA ARG A 4 -2.56 4.40 16.21
C ARG A 4 -1.60 5.23 15.36
N GLY A 5 -2.14 6.09 14.51
CA GLY A 5 -1.37 7.03 13.70
C GLY A 5 -2.14 8.34 13.46
N LYS A 6 -1.40 9.40 13.14
CA LYS A 6 -1.94 10.71 12.81
C LYS A 6 -2.10 10.83 11.29
N LEU A 7 -3.25 11.33 10.83
CA LEU A 7 -3.47 11.61 9.41
C LEU A 7 -2.44 12.62 8.89
N ALA A 8 -1.88 12.35 7.72
CA ALA A 8 -0.96 13.24 7.04
C ALA A 8 -1.27 13.34 5.55
N SER A 9 -0.98 14.51 4.97
CA SER A 9 -1.04 14.71 3.52
C SER A 9 0.22 14.16 2.83
N GLY A 10 0.09 13.78 1.56
CA GLY A 10 1.22 13.38 0.71
C GLY A 10 1.19 14.12 -0.63
N LYS A 11 2.12 13.78 -1.54
CA LYS A 11 2.22 14.39 -2.88
C LYS A 11 1.17 13.88 -3.90
N GLY A 12 0.22 13.05 -3.46
CA GLY A 12 -0.79 12.46 -4.34
C GLY A 12 -0.34 11.24 -5.15
N GLU A 13 0.88 10.73 -4.95
CA GLU A 13 1.42 9.59 -5.70
C GLU A 13 0.58 8.32 -5.57
N GLY A 14 -0.12 8.11 -4.43
CA GLY A 14 -0.98 6.94 -4.24
C GLY A 14 -2.03 6.79 -5.35
N ARG A 15 -2.62 7.91 -5.81
CA ARG A 15 -3.60 7.91 -6.92
C ARG A 15 -3.00 7.44 -8.24
N LYS A 16 -1.73 7.79 -8.49
CA LYS A 16 -1.02 7.44 -9.73
C LYS A 16 -0.71 5.94 -9.83
N TYR A 17 -0.43 5.30 -8.70
CA TYR A 17 -0.24 3.84 -8.65
C TYR A 17 -1.59 3.11 -8.66
N LEU A 18 -2.56 3.58 -7.88
CA LEU A 18 -3.93 3.04 -7.81
C LEU A 18 -4.83 3.50 -8.99
N SER A 19 -4.22 3.89 -10.10
CA SER A 19 -4.88 4.03 -11.41
C SER A 19 -4.36 3.03 -12.43
N LYS A 20 -3.37 2.21 -12.07
CA LYS A 20 -2.81 1.18 -12.95
C LYS A 20 -3.66 -0.09 -12.88
N LYS A 21 -4.17 -0.51 -14.04
CA LYS A 21 -5.03 -1.70 -14.16
C LYS A 21 -4.36 -2.95 -13.60
N GLU A 22 -3.06 -3.12 -13.82
CA GLU A 22 -2.32 -4.29 -13.36
C GLU A 22 -2.19 -4.36 -11.83
N TYR A 23 -2.10 -3.22 -11.14
CA TYR A 23 -2.19 -3.19 -9.68
C TYR A 23 -3.61 -3.47 -9.20
N ILE A 24 -4.62 -2.80 -9.80
CA ILE A 24 -6.02 -2.94 -9.40
C ILE A 24 -6.48 -4.40 -9.50
N LYS A 25 -6.14 -5.08 -10.61
CA LYS A 25 -6.47 -6.48 -10.83
C LYS A 25 -5.93 -7.38 -9.71
N GLN A 26 -4.65 -7.24 -9.37
CA GLN A 26 -4.04 -8.02 -8.29
C GLN A 26 -4.65 -7.68 -6.91
N PHE A 27 -5.01 -6.42 -6.66
CA PHE A 27 -5.69 -6.05 -5.42
C PHE A 27 -7.09 -6.68 -5.33
N GLU A 28 -7.86 -6.66 -6.41
CA GLU A 28 -9.19 -7.29 -6.45
C GLU A 28 -9.11 -8.81 -6.23
N GLU A 29 -8.10 -9.47 -6.80
CA GLU A 29 -7.86 -10.91 -6.64
C GLU A 29 -7.58 -11.31 -5.18
N VAL A 30 -6.82 -10.49 -4.43
CA VAL A 30 -6.39 -10.86 -3.07
C VAL A 30 -7.17 -10.20 -1.95
N LEU A 31 -7.85 -9.08 -2.21
CA LEU A 31 -8.61 -8.31 -1.22
C LEU A 31 -10.12 -8.40 -1.42
N SER A 32 -10.59 -8.91 -2.57
CA SER A 32 -12.02 -9.00 -2.92
C SER A 32 -12.76 -7.66 -2.93
N PHE A 33 -12.06 -6.55 -3.19
CA PHE A 33 -12.65 -5.25 -3.43
C PHE A 33 -11.78 -4.39 -4.36
N THR A 34 -12.42 -3.45 -5.06
CA THR A 34 -11.72 -2.43 -5.86
C THR A 34 -11.24 -1.29 -4.96
N PRO A 35 -9.93 -1.03 -4.85
CA PRO A 35 -9.43 0.04 -4.00
C PRO A 35 -9.84 1.42 -4.52
N PHE A 36 -10.08 2.35 -3.60
CA PHE A 36 -10.22 3.77 -3.96
C PHE A 36 -8.93 4.28 -4.61
N SER A 37 -9.03 5.23 -5.55
CA SER A 37 -7.88 5.79 -6.27
C SER A 37 -7.09 6.81 -5.41
N GLY A 38 -6.43 6.30 -4.37
CA GLY A 38 -5.65 7.06 -3.41
C GLY A 38 -5.29 6.25 -2.17
N THR A 39 -4.44 6.81 -1.31
CA THR A 39 -3.99 6.16 -0.07
C THR A 39 -4.29 7.03 1.15
N LEU A 40 -4.66 6.40 2.26
CA LEU A 40 -4.75 7.05 3.56
C LEU A 40 -3.37 7.00 4.24
N ASN A 41 -2.69 8.14 4.30
CA ASN A 41 -1.34 8.19 4.88
C ASN A 41 -1.45 8.46 6.39
N LEU A 42 -0.88 7.56 7.20
CA LEU A 42 -0.84 7.67 8.66
C LEU A 42 0.62 7.73 9.15
N LEU A 43 0.94 8.76 9.92
CA LEU A 43 2.21 8.87 10.65
C LEU A 43 2.07 8.12 11.98
N VAL A 44 2.89 7.07 12.15
CA VAL A 44 2.90 6.23 13.35
C VAL A 44 4.21 6.48 14.11
N GLU A 45 4.10 6.88 15.37
CA GLU A 45 5.24 7.29 16.20
C GLU A 45 5.25 6.54 17.55
N GLY A 46 6.35 6.68 18.28
CA GLY A 46 6.49 6.19 19.65
C GLY A 46 6.23 4.68 19.80
N LYS A 47 5.43 4.31 20.80
CA LYS A 47 5.16 2.90 21.15
C LYS A 47 4.44 2.13 20.06
N ASP A 48 3.61 2.79 19.25
CA ASP A 48 2.85 2.16 18.17
C ASP A 48 3.74 1.86 16.95
N TYR A 49 4.83 2.61 16.76
CA TYR A 49 5.83 2.31 15.73
C TYR A 49 6.48 0.93 15.93
N LYS A 50 6.78 0.55 17.18
CA LYS A 50 7.32 -0.79 17.48
C LYS A 50 6.34 -1.91 17.10
N LYS A 51 5.04 -1.70 17.30
CA LYS A 51 4.00 -2.64 16.88
C LYS A 51 3.90 -2.74 15.36
N LEU A 52 4.02 -1.61 14.66
CA LEU A 52 4.06 -1.58 13.20
C LEU A 52 5.26 -2.38 12.65
N GLN A 53 6.42 -2.27 13.30
CA GLN A 53 7.60 -3.08 12.92
C GLN A 53 7.36 -4.59 13.13
N LEU A 54 6.69 -4.98 14.22
CA LEU A 54 6.29 -6.37 14.44
C LEU A 54 5.29 -6.86 13.38
N LEU A 55 4.34 -6.00 12.97
CA LEU A 55 3.40 -6.33 11.89
C LEU A 55 4.15 -6.61 10.58
N ARG A 56 5.09 -5.75 10.19
CA ARG A 56 5.86 -5.88 8.95
C ARG A 56 6.64 -7.19 8.88
N LYS A 57 7.16 -7.69 10.02
CA LYS A 57 7.87 -8.97 10.09
C LYS A 57 7.00 -10.19 9.85
N LYS A 58 5.67 -10.08 9.98
CA LYS A 58 4.75 -11.18 9.71
C LYS A 58 4.55 -11.44 8.21
N GLY A 59 5.01 -10.53 7.36
CA GLY A 59 4.81 -10.58 5.92
C GLY A 59 3.41 -10.11 5.51
N GLY A 60 3.27 -9.81 4.23
CA GLY A 60 2.02 -9.43 3.57
C GLY A 60 1.69 -10.35 2.40
N ILE A 61 0.57 -10.07 1.74
CA ILE A 61 0.26 -10.67 0.45
C ILE A 61 1.02 -9.87 -0.60
N LYS A 62 1.91 -10.54 -1.33
CA LYS A 62 2.72 -9.89 -2.35
C LYS A 62 1.87 -9.51 -3.57
N ILE A 63 1.98 -8.26 -3.98
CA ILE A 63 1.54 -7.76 -5.28
C ILE A 63 2.77 -7.63 -6.17
N SER A 64 2.75 -8.33 -7.30
CA SER A 64 3.88 -8.40 -8.22
C SER A 64 4.05 -7.09 -8.99
N GLY A 65 5.32 -6.72 -9.20
CA GLY A 65 5.68 -5.64 -10.11
C GLY A 65 5.46 -6.04 -11.57
N PHE A 66 5.39 -5.04 -12.45
CA PHE A 66 5.11 -5.22 -13.87
C PHE A 66 5.78 -4.11 -14.70
N GLU A 67 5.76 -4.25 -16.01
CA GLU A 67 6.22 -3.24 -16.94
C GLU A 67 5.06 -2.75 -17.81
N GLU A 68 4.94 -1.43 -17.97
CA GLU A 68 3.92 -0.80 -18.80
C GLU A 68 4.57 0.34 -19.59
N ASN A 69 4.47 0.32 -20.93
CA ASN A 69 5.02 1.35 -21.83
C ASN A 69 6.52 1.64 -21.60
N GLY A 70 7.33 0.59 -21.41
CA GLY A 70 8.77 0.71 -21.13
C GLY A 70 9.11 1.22 -19.72
N LYS A 71 8.10 1.39 -18.85
CA LYS A 71 8.29 1.79 -17.46
C LYS A 71 8.04 0.63 -16.50
N LYS A 72 8.99 0.39 -15.61
CA LYS A 72 8.89 -0.63 -14.55
C LYS A 72 8.18 -0.08 -13.32
N PHE A 73 7.26 -0.89 -12.79
CA PHE A 73 6.51 -0.68 -11.56
C PHE A 73 6.89 -1.77 -10.56
N GLY A 74 7.19 -1.39 -9.32
CA GLY A 74 7.76 -2.28 -8.30
C GLY A 74 6.73 -3.23 -7.68
N ALA A 75 7.21 -4.34 -7.12
CA ALA A 75 6.38 -5.17 -6.24
C ALA A 75 6.11 -4.44 -4.91
N VAL A 76 5.00 -4.78 -4.24
CA VAL A 76 4.65 -4.28 -2.90
C VAL A 76 4.12 -5.41 -2.01
N ASP A 77 4.43 -5.38 -0.73
CA ASP A 77 4.02 -6.33 0.31
C ASP A 77 3.96 -5.67 1.71
#